data_AF-A0A0Q5A2Y1-F1
#
_entry.id   AF-A0A0Q5A2Y1-F1
#
_cell.length_a   1.000
_cell.length_b   1.000
_cell.length_c   1.000
_cell.angle_alpha   90.00
_cell.angle_beta   90.00
_cell.angle_gamma   90.00
#
_symmetry.space_group_name_H-M   'P 1'
#
loop_
_entity.id
_entity.type
_entity.pdbx_description
1 polymer ?
#
loop_
_entity_poly.entity_id
_entity_poly.type
_entity_poly.pdbx_seq_one_letter_code
_entity_poly.pdbx_strand_id
1 'polypeptide(L)'
;MLRTRAEALDDLEQQVRSKADFAGERIVRTENGFRLQETETFTVEVWKMLFNWRLVVMPPHQQIETTHGYCYFGTGLESLARAVAAGLQWSDPMNTAPVGFDKQAF
;
A
#
# COMPACT_ATOMS: atom_id res chain seq x y z
N MET A 1 -31.48 -2.95 7.05
CA MET A 1 -30.79 -3.55 5.89
C MET A 1 -29.31 -3.65 6.24
N LEU A 2 -28.77 -4.86 6.37
CA LEU A 2 -27.32 -5.05 6.56
C LEU A 2 -26.63 -4.83 5.23
N ARG A 3 -25.73 -3.84 5.17
CA ARG A 3 -24.84 -3.64 4.02
C ARG A 3 -23.96 -4.86 3.82
N THR A 4 -23.80 -5.25 2.57
CA THR A 4 -22.88 -6.32 2.19
C THR A 4 -21.44 -5.85 2.32
N ARG A 5 -20.52 -6.77 2.57
CA ARG A 5 -19.08 -6.48 2.71
C ARG A 5 -18.49 -5.82 1.46
N ALA A 6 -19.05 -6.10 0.28
CA ALA A 6 -18.62 -5.51 -0.99
C ALA A 6 -18.94 -4.00 -1.04
N GLU A 7 -20.16 -3.62 -0.67
CA GLU A 7 -20.59 -2.20 -0.62
C GLU A 7 -19.75 -1.38 0.38
N ALA A 8 -19.30 -1.99 1.48
CA ALA A 8 -18.42 -1.33 2.43
C ALA A 8 -16.99 -1.10 1.89
N LEU A 9 -16.52 -1.96 0.98
CA LEU A 9 -15.23 -1.79 0.31
C LEU A 9 -15.33 -0.72 -0.79
N ASP A 10 -16.44 -0.67 -1.52
CA ASP A 10 -16.69 0.34 -2.55
C ASP A 10 -16.83 1.74 -1.93
N ASP A 11 -17.56 1.86 -0.81
CA ASP A 11 -17.67 3.13 -0.08
C ASP A 11 -16.32 3.61 0.46
N LEU A 12 -15.49 2.68 0.95
CA LEU A 12 -14.13 2.99 1.38
C LEU A 12 -13.27 3.44 0.20
N GLU A 13 -13.37 2.76 -0.95
CA GLU A 13 -12.67 3.14 -2.17
C GLU A 13 -13.09 4.56 -2.61
N GLN A 14 -14.38 4.88 -2.52
CA GLN A 14 -14.91 6.19 -2.85
C GLN A 14 -14.47 7.28 -1.86
N GLN A 15 -14.40 6.96 -0.56
CA GLN A 15 -13.89 7.88 0.46
C GLN A 15 -12.39 8.12 0.36
N VAL A 16 -11.61 7.09 0.02
CA VAL A 16 -10.18 7.23 -0.24
C VAL A 16 -9.96 8.09 -1.48
N ARG A 17 -10.72 7.87 -2.56
CA ARG A 17 -10.65 8.70 -3.77
C ARG A 17 -11.00 10.17 -3.51
N SER A 18 -12.03 10.45 -2.70
CA SER A 18 -12.45 11.83 -2.43
C SER A 18 -11.53 12.57 -1.45
N LYS A 19 -10.79 11.84 -0.60
CA LYS A 19 -9.74 12.41 0.27
C LYS A 19 -8.35 12.43 -0.35
N ALA A 20 -8.10 11.72 -1.46
CA ALA A 20 -6.77 11.65 -2.09
C ALA A 20 -6.46 12.81 -3.05
N ASP A 21 -7.31 13.84 -3.13
CA ASP A 21 -7.00 15.10 -3.84
C ASP A 21 -5.94 15.96 -3.10
N PHE A 22 -5.29 15.43 -2.06
CA PHE A 22 -4.08 16.02 -1.48
C PHE A 22 -2.86 15.59 -2.30
N ALA A 23 -2.47 16.47 -3.23
CA ALA A 23 -1.14 16.57 -3.85
C ALA A 23 -0.54 15.27 -4.45
N GLY A 24 -0.69 15.07 -5.76
CA GLY A 24 0.26 14.32 -6.61
C GLY A 24 0.34 12.80 -6.46
N GLU A 25 -0.16 12.21 -5.38
CA GLU A 25 -0.03 10.78 -5.09
C GLU A 25 -1.36 10.06 -5.28
N ARG A 26 -1.69 9.79 -6.55
CA ARG A 26 -2.89 8.99 -6.87
C ARG A 26 -2.63 7.54 -6.48
N ILE A 27 -3.33 7.05 -5.45
CA ILE A 27 -3.37 5.61 -5.13
C ILE A 27 -3.98 4.88 -6.33
N VAL A 28 -3.22 3.99 -6.97
CA VAL A 28 -3.65 3.23 -8.15
C VAL A 28 -3.85 1.77 -7.76
N ARG A 29 -4.99 1.17 -8.13
CA ARG A 29 -5.22 -0.25 -7.89
C ARG A 29 -4.37 -1.11 -8.83
N THR A 30 -3.75 -2.16 -8.30
CA THR A 30 -2.97 -3.16 -9.05
C THR A 30 -3.60 -4.55 -8.90
N GLU A 31 -3.03 -5.56 -9.54
CA GLU A 31 -3.50 -6.95 -9.41
C GLU A 31 -3.39 -7.44 -7.96
N ASN A 32 -2.30 -7.11 -7.28
CA ASN A 32 -1.98 -7.61 -5.94
C ASN A 32 -2.35 -6.65 -4.81
N GLY A 33 -2.76 -5.41 -5.12
CA GLY A 33 -3.18 -4.44 -4.12
C GLY A 33 -3.21 -3.02 -4.68
N PHE A 34 -2.35 -2.14 -4.17
CA PHE A 34 -2.33 -0.72 -4.55
C PHE A 34 -0.92 -0.19 -4.71
N ARG A 35 -0.69 0.59 -5.76
CA ARG A 35 0.48 1.44 -5.93
C ARG A 35 0.24 2.78 -5.24
N LEU A 36 1.23 3.19 -4.46
CA LEU A 36 1.16 4.38 -3.61
C LEU A 36 2.06 5.48 -4.12
N GLN A 37 3.27 5.12 -4.55
CA GLN A 37 4.23 6.03 -5.15
C GLN A 37 4.85 5.39 -6.39
N GLU A 38 5.11 6.21 -7.41
CA GLU A 38 5.87 5.83 -8.59
C GLU A 38 6.75 7.01 -8.99
N THR A 39 8.05 6.75 -9.08
CA THR A 39 9.05 7.74 -9.47
C THR A 39 9.95 7.15 -10.55
N GLU A 40 10.88 7.95 -11.06
CA GLU A 40 11.90 7.48 -12.01
C GLU A 40 12.90 6.48 -11.39
N THR A 41 12.94 6.36 -10.06
CA THR A 41 13.93 5.52 -9.35
C THR A 41 13.34 4.38 -8.56
N PHE A 42 12.06 4.45 -8.19
CA PHE A 42 11.39 3.38 -7.44
C PHE A 42 9.86 3.41 -7.61
N THR A 43 9.24 2.28 -7.29
CA THR A 43 7.81 2.14 -7.10
C THR A 43 7.55 1.57 -5.70
N VAL A 44 6.58 2.14 -4.99
CA VAL A 44 6.06 1.62 -3.72
C VAL A 44 4.66 1.07 -3.96
N GLU A 45 4.48 -0.21 -3.66
CA GLU A 45 3.17 -0.86 -3.69
C GLU A 45 2.86 -1.51 -2.34
N VAL A 46 1.58 -1.64 -2.03
CA VAL A 46 1.08 -2.48 -0.94
C VAL A 46 0.38 -3.69 -1.53
N TRP A 47 0.83 -4.88 -1.17
CA TRP A 47 0.30 -6.16 -1.65
C TRP A 47 -0.46 -6.89 -0.57
N LYS A 48 -1.56 -7.54 -0.94
CA LYS A 48 -2.31 -8.42 -0.05
C LYS A 48 -1.64 -9.79 0.01
N MET A 49 -1.19 -10.18 1.20
CA MET A 49 -0.66 -11.51 1.47
C MET A 49 -1.68 -12.33 2.27
N LEU A 50 -1.41 -13.63 2.48
CA LEU A 50 -2.32 -14.51 3.23
C LEU A 50 -2.63 -13.99 4.65
N PHE A 51 -1.65 -13.35 5.32
CA PHE A 51 -1.76 -12.97 6.73
C PHE A 51 -1.39 -11.51 7.03
N ASN A 52 -1.03 -10.72 6.02
CA ASN A 52 -0.60 -9.34 6.17
C ASN A 52 -0.86 -8.53 4.90
N TRP A 53 -0.74 -7.21 5.05
CA TRP A 53 -0.44 -6.33 3.93
C TRP A 53 1.06 -6.07 3.91
N ARG A 54 1.67 -6.16 2.73
CA ARG A 54 3.11 -5.99 2.56
C ARG A 54 3.39 -4.76 1.73
N LEU A 55 4.08 -3.77 2.30
CA LEU A 55 4.72 -2.73 1.51
C LEU A 55 5.92 -3.33 0.80
N VAL A 56 5.99 -3.14 -0.51
CA VAL A 56 7.10 -3.55 -1.35
C VAL A 56 7.68 -2.34 -2.06
N VAL A 57 9.01 -2.32 -2.15
CA VAL A 57 9.76 -1.35 -2.94
C VAL A 57 10.41 -2.11 -4.08
N MET A 58 10.29 -1.59 -5.28
CA MET A 58 10.86 -2.18 -6.50
C MET A 58 11.43 -1.07 -7.39
N PRO A 59 12.41 -1.38 -8.27
CA PRO A 59 12.79 -0.47 -9.34
C PRO A 59 11.59 -0.09 -10.23
N PRO A 60 11.65 1.04 -10.94
CA PRO A 60 10.53 1.47 -11.78
C PRO A 60 10.29 0.48 -12.91
N HIS A 61 9.03 0.34 -13.33
CA HIS A 61 8.60 -0.50 -14.45
C HIS A 61 8.91 -2.01 -14.34
N GLN A 62 9.35 -2.51 -13.17
CA GLN A 62 9.69 -3.92 -12.97
C GLN A 62 8.94 -4.49 -11.76
N GLN A 63 8.13 -5.52 -11.97
CA GLN A 63 7.33 -6.17 -10.91
C GLN A 63 7.97 -7.46 -10.36
N ILE A 64 9.05 -7.94 -10.99
CA ILE A 64 9.62 -9.26 -10.70
C ILE A 64 10.61 -9.21 -9.53
N GLU A 65 11.38 -8.13 -9.41
CA GLU A 65 12.39 -7.97 -8.37
C GLU A 65 11.94 -6.94 -7.34
N THR A 66 11.56 -7.41 -6.16
CA THR A 66 11.29 -6.57 -5.01
C THR A 66 12.58 -6.34 -4.22
N THR A 67 12.98 -5.08 -4.07
CA THR A 67 14.15 -4.67 -3.31
C THR A 67 13.92 -4.83 -1.80
N HIS A 68 12.78 -4.34 -1.30
CA HIS A 68 12.44 -4.39 0.13
C HIS A 68 11.01 -4.85 0.34
N GLY A 69 10.75 -5.53 1.46
CA GLY A 69 9.41 -5.98 1.84
C GLY A 69 9.12 -5.79 3.33
N TYR A 70 8.07 -5.04 3.67
CA TYR A 70 7.70 -4.73 5.06
C TYR A 70 6.25 -5.14 5.35
N CYS A 71 6.06 -6.02 6.34
CA CYS A 71 4.77 -6.59 6.69
C CYS A 71 4.02 -5.75 7.73
N TYR A 72 2.72 -5.60 7.52
CA TYR A 72 1.72 -5.10 8.47
C TYR A 72 0.70 -6.21 8.70
N PHE A 73 0.78 -6.89 9.84
CA PHE A 73 -0.03 -8.07 10.14
C PHE A 73 -1.52 -7.77 10.21
N GLY A 74 -2.30 -8.76 9.79
CA GLY A 74 -3.74 -8.66 9.60
C GLY A 74 -4.10 -8.35 8.15
N THR A 75 -5.26 -8.84 7.72
CA THR A 75 -5.80 -8.65 6.35
C THR A 75 -7.02 -7.74 6.32
N GLY A 76 -7.37 -7.18 7.49
CA GLY A 76 -8.48 -6.25 7.66
C GLY A 76 -8.15 -4.82 7.20
N LEU A 77 -9.16 -3.96 7.29
CA LEU A 77 -9.06 -2.56 6.88
C LEU A 77 -8.02 -1.78 7.70
N GLU A 78 -7.93 -2.03 8.99
CA GLU A 78 -6.96 -1.35 9.86
C GLU A 78 -5.52 -1.60 9.40
N SER A 79 -5.16 -2.86 9.14
CA SER A 79 -3.83 -3.23 8.65
C SER A 79 -3.53 -2.64 7.27
N LEU A 80 -4.54 -2.61 6.38
CA LEU A 80 -4.42 -1.94 5.08
C LEU A 80 -4.16 -0.45 5.25
N ALA A 81 -4.95 0.23 6.10
CA ALA A 81 -4.83 1.66 6.33
C ALA A 81 -3.46 2.04 6.91
N ARG A 82 -2.92 1.23 7.84
CA ARG A 82 -1.56 1.40 8.37
C ARG A 82 -0.52 1.28 7.25
N ALA A 83 -0.60 0.22 6.44
CA ALA A 83 0.34 -0.01 5.34
C ALA A 83 0.27 1.10 4.27
N VAL A 84 -0.94 1.53 3.89
CA VAL A 84 -1.14 2.62 2.93
C VAL A 84 -0.60 3.94 3.47
N ALA A 85 -0.96 4.31 4.71
CA ALA A 85 -0.49 5.55 5.31
C ALA A 85 1.03 5.57 5.44
N ALA A 86 1.64 4.47 5.89
CA ALA A 86 3.08 4.34 5.97
C ALA A 86 3.74 4.45 4.59
N GLY A 87 3.17 3.82 3.56
CA GLY A 87 3.69 3.89 2.20
C GLY A 87 3.59 5.28 1.58
N LEU A 88 2.53 6.05 1.83
CA LEU A 88 2.39 7.44 1.34
C LEU A 88 3.35 8.40 2.08
N GLN A 89 3.58 8.19 3.37
CA GLN A 89 4.46 9.05 4.18
C GLN A 89 5.96 8.73 4.03
N TRP A 90 6.30 7.67 3.31
CA TRP A 90 7.66 7.17 3.24
C TRP A 90 8.48 7.91 2.19
N SER A 91 9.35 8.80 2.65
CA SER A 91 10.10 9.73 1.78
C SER A 91 11.36 9.15 1.15
N ASP A 92 11.94 8.09 1.71
CA ASP A 92 13.16 7.45 1.19
C ASP A 92 13.08 5.91 1.19
N PRO A 93 12.26 5.33 0.30
CA PRO A 93 11.98 3.89 0.32
C PRO A 93 13.15 2.98 -0.04
N MET A 94 14.18 3.53 -0.68
CA MET A 94 15.34 2.74 -1.09
C MET A 94 16.35 2.54 0.05
N ASN A 95 16.41 3.46 1.02
CA ASN A 95 17.46 3.48 2.04
C ASN A 95 16.96 3.38 3.48
N THR A 96 15.65 3.49 3.73
CA THR A 96 15.08 3.47 5.08
C THR A 96 14.02 2.39 5.23
N ALA A 97 13.40 2.27 6.41
CA ALA A 97 12.23 1.42 6.64
C ALA A 97 10.99 2.28 6.88
N PRO A 98 9.79 1.86 6.45
CA PRO A 98 8.57 2.61 6.68
C PRO A 98 8.18 2.56 8.16
N VAL A 99 7.45 3.56 8.65
CA VAL A 99 7.05 3.61 10.06
C VAL A 99 6.01 2.52 10.37
N GLY A 100 6.19 1.84 11.51
CA GLY A 100 5.16 0.98 12.09
C GLY A 100 4.99 -0.39 11.43
N PHE A 101 5.97 -0.82 10.62
CA PHE A 101 6.01 -2.20 10.13
C PHE A 101 6.21 -3.18 11.29
N ASP A 102 5.57 -4.36 11.19
CA ASP A 102 5.66 -5.41 12.22
C ASP A 102 6.87 -6.32 11.96
N LYS A 103 7.21 -6.57 10.69
CA LYS A 103 8.32 -7.44 10.29
C LYS A 103 8.87 -7.13 8.90
N GLN A 104 10.20 -7.11 8.76
CA GLN A 104 10.85 -7.10 7.46
C GLN A 104 10.88 -8.51 6.85
N ALA A 105 10.45 -8.64 5.60
CA ALA A 105 10.38 -9.89 4.86
C ALA A 105 11.71 -10.20 4.15
N PHE A 106 12.33 -9.20 3.56
CA PHE A 106 13.64 -9.20 2.91
C PHE A 106 14.15 -7.75 2.85
#